data_AF-A0A962K1Y4-F1
#
_entry.id   AF-A0A962K1Y4-F1
#
_cell.length_a   1.000
_cell.length_b   1.000
_cell.length_c   1.000
_cell.angle_alpha   90.00
_cell.angle_beta   90.00
_cell.angle_gamma   90.00
#
_symmetry.space_group_name_H-M   'P 1'
#
loop_
_entity.id
_entity.type
_entity.pdbx_description
1 polymer ?
#
loop_
_entity_poly.entity_id
_entity_poly.type
_entity_poly.pdbx_seq_one_letter_code
_entity_poly.pdbx_strand_id
1 'polypeptide(L)'
;MSIICVVAALCGQPRCLYGAGSSADIDAASNERFPVDRTLLEKQWGINCEQAVDLTLGWLKSGTGMERVAPLPMRSLKYCGLLFNTPDTGRYQPCPDYESAYQRLVDIRQHESIMDTDTEAIEIYLSDQCLSAG
;
A
#
# COMPACT_ATOMS: atom_id res chain seq x y z
N MET A 1 -6.68 -6.32 -50.77
CA MET A 1 -5.49 -6.58 -49.93
C MET A 1 -4.26 -6.37 -50.78
N SER A 2 -3.53 -5.28 -50.55
CA SER A 2 -2.15 -5.13 -51.01
C SER A 2 -1.42 -4.24 -50.01
N ILE A 3 -0.32 -4.75 -49.46
CA ILE A 3 0.60 -4.05 -48.57
C ILE A 3 1.81 -3.68 -49.43
N ILE A 4 2.17 -2.40 -49.47
CA ILE A 4 3.43 -1.95 -50.08
C ILE A 4 4.41 -1.66 -48.94
N CYS A 5 5.41 -2.53 -48.79
CA CYS A 5 6.56 -2.29 -47.90
C CYS A 5 7.71 -1.74 -48.75
N VAL A 6 8.06 -0.47 -48.53
CA VAL A 6 9.32 0.09 -49.06
C VAL A 6 10.42 -0.21 -48.05
N VAL A 7 11.36 -1.08 -48.43
CA VAL A 7 12.53 -1.42 -47.62
C VAL A 7 13.63 -0.40 -47.91
N ALA A 8 13.82 0.54 -47.01
CA ALA A 8 15.05 1.33 -46.94
C ALA A 8 15.95 0.69 -45.87
N ALA A 9 16.98 -0.01 -46.32
CA ALA A 9 18.04 -0.53 -45.48
C ALA A 9 18.99 0.61 -45.12
N LEU A 10 19.01 1.00 -43.85
CA LEU A 10 20.16 1.37 -43.03
C LEU A 10 19.63 1.99 -41.72
N CYS A 11 20.06 1.43 -40.59
CA CYS A 11 19.65 1.73 -39.21
C CYS A 11 18.26 1.20 -38.81
N GLY A 12 18.27 0.09 -38.06
CA GLY A 12 17.09 -0.63 -37.61
C GLY A 12 16.21 0.19 -36.65
N GLN A 13 14.94 0.37 -37.05
CA GLN A 13 13.72 0.04 -36.29
C GLN A 13 12.51 0.31 -37.21
N PRO A 14 11.58 -0.64 -37.41
CA PRO A 14 10.37 -0.39 -38.16
C PRO A 14 9.41 0.47 -37.34
N ARG A 15 9.22 1.74 -37.73
CA ARG A 15 8.12 2.58 -37.23
C ARG A 15 6.90 2.40 -38.13
N CYS A 16 5.97 1.56 -37.68
CA CYS A 16 4.61 1.55 -38.22
C CYS A 16 3.86 2.78 -37.67
N LEU A 17 3.61 3.78 -38.51
CA LEU A 17 2.68 4.87 -38.20
C LEU A 17 1.25 4.34 -38.34
N TYR A 18 0.58 4.11 -37.22
CA TYR A 18 -0.86 3.82 -37.19
C TYR A 18 -1.64 5.13 -37.31
N GLY A 19 -2.48 5.21 -38.33
CA GLY A 19 -3.41 6.31 -38.56
C GLY A 19 -4.51 6.34 -37.51
N ALA A 20 -4.91 7.56 -37.17
CA ALA A 20 -6.04 7.88 -36.29
C ALA A 20 -7.36 7.30 -36.85
N GLY A 21 -8.06 6.55 -36.00
CA GLY A 21 -9.44 6.12 -36.16
C GLY A 21 -10.08 6.08 -34.78
N SER A 22 -11.02 7.00 -34.55
CA SER A 22 -11.68 7.34 -33.30
C SER A 22 -12.54 6.22 -32.68
N SER A 23 -12.27 5.86 -31.42
CA SER A 23 -13.28 5.27 -30.51
C SER A 23 -12.83 5.26 -29.03
N ALA A 24 -12.03 6.24 -28.58
CA ALA A 24 -11.49 6.29 -27.21
C ALA A 24 -12.17 7.33 -26.30
N ASP A 25 -13.26 7.96 -26.75
CA ASP A 25 -13.88 9.11 -26.06
C ASP A 25 -15.11 8.75 -25.20
N ILE A 26 -15.27 7.49 -24.75
CA ILE A 26 -16.39 7.09 -23.87
C ILE A 26 -15.95 6.58 -22.49
N ASP A 27 -14.65 6.34 -22.23
CA ASP A 27 -14.20 5.83 -20.92
C ASP A 27 -13.39 6.82 -20.07
N ALA A 28 -13.13 8.04 -20.57
CA ALA A 28 -12.36 9.05 -19.83
C ALA A 28 -13.22 9.90 -18.86
N ALA A 29 -14.55 9.87 -18.98
CA ALA A 29 -15.45 10.78 -18.26
C ALA A 29 -16.15 10.18 -17.01
N SER A 30 -15.86 8.93 -16.64
CA SER A 30 -16.51 8.26 -15.49
C SER A 30 -15.55 7.88 -14.35
N ASN A 31 -14.27 8.25 -14.42
CA ASN A 31 -13.29 8.03 -13.36
C ASN A 31 -13.04 9.30 -12.52
N GLU A 32 -14.06 10.14 -12.37
CA GLU A 32 -14.16 11.17 -11.32
C GLU A 32 -14.35 10.47 -9.94
N ARG A 33 -13.47 9.54 -9.59
CA ARG A 33 -13.36 9.06 -8.21
C ARG A 33 -12.79 10.22 -7.43
N PHE A 34 -13.67 10.94 -6.74
CA PHE A 34 -13.27 11.93 -5.74
C PHE A 34 -12.11 11.36 -4.93
N PRO A 35 -10.98 12.08 -4.78
CA PRO A 35 -9.94 11.68 -3.84
C PRO A 35 -10.61 11.63 -2.47
N VAL A 36 -10.93 10.42 -2.02
CA VAL A 36 -11.63 10.25 -0.76
C VAL A 36 -10.60 10.51 0.31
N ASP A 37 -10.80 11.63 1.01
CA ASP A 37 -9.97 12.05 2.12
C ASP A 37 -9.79 10.90 3.13
N ARG A 38 -8.56 10.77 3.65
CA ARG A 38 -8.17 9.71 4.60
C ARG A 38 -9.14 9.66 5.78
N THR A 39 -9.43 10.82 6.36
CA THR A 39 -10.32 10.93 7.51
C THR A 39 -11.74 10.47 7.20
N LEU A 40 -12.23 10.68 5.98
CA LEU A 40 -13.56 10.21 5.56
C LEU A 40 -13.62 8.68 5.43
N LEU A 41 -12.59 8.05 4.85
CA LEU A 41 -12.51 6.60 4.72
C LEU A 41 -12.37 5.91 6.07
N GLU A 42 -11.48 6.43 6.92
CA GLU A 42 -11.30 5.94 8.28
C GLU A 42 -12.62 6.00 9.07
N LYS A 43 -13.34 7.14 8.98
CA LYS A 43 -14.67 7.30 9.58
C LYS A 43 -15.71 6.32 9.01
N GLN A 44 -15.73 6.12 7.70
CA GLN A 44 -16.67 5.20 7.05
C GLN A 44 -16.44 3.75 7.50
N TRP A 45 -15.19 3.36 7.71
CA TRP A 45 -14.80 1.99 8.11
C TRP A 45 -14.75 1.81 9.64
N GLY A 46 -14.96 2.89 10.39
CA GLY A 46 -14.91 2.89 11.86
C GLY A 46 -13.52 2.53 12.39
N ILE A 47 -12.47 2.97 11.70
CA ILE A 47 -11.08 2.75 12.07
C ILE A 47 -10.38 4.10 12.31
N ASN A 48 -9.23 4.06 12.98
CA ASN A 48 -8.33 5.19 13.13
C ASN A 48 -6.91 4.66 12.94
N CYS A 49 -6.27 5.02 11.83
CA CYS A 49 -4.97 4.45 11.47
C CYS A 49 -3.82 5.04 12.30
N GLU A 50 -3.93 6.31 12.68
CA GLU A 50 -2.95 6.98 13.55
C GLU A 50 -2.96 6.38 14.96
N GLN A 51 -4.16 6.20 15.53
CA GLN A 51 -4.32 5.51 16.81
C GLN A 51 -3.82 4.05 16.74
N ALA A 52 -3.99 3.38 15.60
CA ALA A 52 -3.50 2.01 15.43
C ALA A 52 -1.96 1.95 15.47
N VAL A 53 -1.29 2.96 14.90
CA VAL A 53 0.16 3.13 14.98
C VAL A 53 0.58 3.38 16.43
N ASP A 54 -0.02 4.37 17.09
CA ASP A 54 0.34 4.76 18.46
C ASP A 54 0.19 3.61 19.46
N LEU A 55 -0.92 2.86 19.37
CA LEU A 55 -1.16 1.71 20.23
C LEU A 55 -0.16 0.58 19.97
N THR A 56 0.21 0.35 18.71
CA THR A 56 1.20 -0.68 18.34
C THR A 56 2.59 -0.29 18.83
N LEU A 57 3.03 0.95 18.58
CA LEU A 57 4.32 1.44 19.03
C LEU A 57 4.41 1.51 20.57
N GLY A 58 3.33 1.93 21.23
CA GLY A 58 3.23 1.92 22.69
C GLY A 58 3.34 0.51 23.26
N TRP A 59 2.72 -0.48 22.59
CA TRP A 59 2.84 -1.89 22.96
C TRP A 59 4.27 -2.41 22.78
N LEU A 60 4.94 -2.08 21.69
CA LEU A 60 6.34 -2.46 21.44
C LEU A 60 7.27 -1.92 22.53
N LYS A 61 7.15 -0.63 22.86
CA LYS A 61 7.97 0.06 23.87
C LYS A 61 7.74 -0.45 25.30
N SER A 62 6.61 -1.10 25.58
CA SER A 62 6.25 -1.56 26.91
C SER A 62 7.12 -2.73 27.43
N GLY A 63 7.93 -3.37 26.58
CA GLY A 63 8.92 -4.36 27.01
C GLY A 63 8.33 -5.67 27.55
N THR A 64 9.18 -6.69 27.66
CA THR A 64 8.83 -8.11 27.78
C THR A 64 8.14 -8.48 29.11
N GLY A 65 6.81 -8.53 29.10
CA GLY A 65 6.03 -9.17 30.15
C GLY A 65 4.64 -9.53 29.65
N MET A 66 4.10 -10.66 30.10
CA MET A 66 2.72 -11.10 29.82
C MET A 66 1.64 -10.11 30.31
N GLU A 67 2.01 -8.99 30.92
CA GLU A 67 1.13 -7.87 31.28
C GLU A 67 0.77 -7.00 30.05
N ARG A 68 0.58 -7.66 28.90
CA ARG A 68 0.08 -7.09 27.64
C ARG A 68 -1.44 -7.10 27.66
N VAL A 69 -2.03 -6.30 28.55
CA VAL A 69 -3.49 -6.21 28.68
C VAL A 69 -4.08 -5.25 27.61
N ALA A 70 -3.25 -4.48 26.92
CA ALA A 70 -3.71 -3.63 25.82
C ALA A 70 -3.98 -4.49 24.56
N PRO A 71 -5.23 -4.55 24.06
CA PRO A 71 -5.52 -5.24 22.82
C PRO A 71 -4.80 -4.53 21.66
N LEU A 72 -3.92 -5.26 20.98
CA LEU A 72 -3.31 -4.79 19.74
C LEU A 72 -4.41 -4.46 18.72
N PRO A 73 -4.33 -3.32 18.02
CA PRO A 73 -5.34 -2.87 17.05
C PRO A 73 -5.24 -3.62 15.72
N MET A 74 -5.14 -4.95 15.76
CA MET A 74 -4.93 -5.83 14.58
C MET A 74 -5.95 -5.56 13.47
N ARG A 75 -7.22 -5.36 13.86
CA ARG A 75 -8.30 -5.05 12.92
C ARG A 75 -8.05 -3.72 12.20
N SER A 76 -7.66 -2.69 12.94
CA SER A 76 -7.36 -1.38 12.38
C SER A 76 -6.16 -1.46 11.44
N LEU A 77 -5.03 -2.04 11.86
CA LEU A 77 -3.85 -2.20 11.01
C LEU A 77 -4.17 -2.92 9.69
N LYS A 78 -4.91 -4.04 9.76
CA LYS A 78 -5.35 -4.77 8.57
C LYS A 78 -6.13 -3.88 7.60
N TYR A 79 -7.09 -3.10 8.10
CA TYR A 79 -7.91 -2.25 7.25
C TYR A 79 -7.16 -1.02 6.73
N CYS A 80 -6.26 -0.45 7.52
CA CYS A 80 -5.37 0.61 7.07
C CYS A 80 -4.48 0.12 5.90
N GLY A 81 -3.99 -1.11 5.97
CA GLY A 81 -3.26 -1.73 4.86
C GLY A 81 -4.10 -1.88 3.59
N LEU A 82 -5.36 -2.32 3.73
CA LEU A 82 -6.29 -2.42 2.60
C LEU A 82 -6.67 -1.06 1.99
N LEU A 83 -6.68 0.01 2.78
CA LEU A 83 -7.02 1.35 2.30
C LEU A 83 -5.83 2.04 1.63
N PHE A 84 -4.64 1.93 2.23
CA PHE A 84 -3.49 2.75 1.89
C PHE A 84 -2.33 1.96 1.30
N ASN A 85 -2.12 0.68 1.64
CA ASN A 85 -0.99 -0.10 1.09
C ASN A 85 -1.36 -0.98 -0.11
N THR A 86 -2.60 -0.90 -0.63
CA THR A 86 -3.01 -1.61 -1.84
C THR A 86 -2.73 -0.79 -3.12
N PRO A 87 -1.88 -1.28 -4.04
CA PRO A 87 -1.59 -0.62 -5.32
C PRO A 87 -2.82 -0.42 -6.20
N ASP A 88 -2.72 0.44 -7.21
CA ASP A 88 -3.75 0.67 -8.23
C ASP A 88 -5.13 1.15 -7.70
N THR A 89 -5.19 1.54 -6.43
CA THR A 89 -6.42 2.07 -5.81
C THR A 89 -6.61 3.57 -5.99
N GLY A 90 -5.58 4.27 -6.49
CA GLY A 90 -5.51 5.74 -6.51
C GLY A 90 -5.29 6.37 -5.12
N ARG A 91 -5.13 5.55 -4.08
CA ARG A 91 -4.94 5.96 -2.68
C ARG A 91 -3.69 5.34 -2.05
N TYR A 92 -2.90 4.66 -2.87
CA TYR A 92 -1.70 3.99 -2.40
C TYR A 92 -0.74 4.99 -1.75
N GLN A 93 -0.38 4.70 -0.51
CA GLN A 93 0.65 5.36 0.27
C GLN A 93 1.60 4.24 0.73
N PRO A 94 2.89 4.29 0.36
CA PRO A 94 3.85 3.29 0.81
C PRO A 94 4.11 3.37 2.32
N CYS A 95 3.91 4.54 2.92
CA CYS A 95 4.16 4.78 4.35
C CYS A 95 2.92 5.42 4.99
N PRO A 96 2.61 5.03 6.24
CA PRO A 96 3.10 3.84 6.93
C PRO A 96 2.73 2.53 6.20
N ASP A 97 3.55 1.49 6.36
CA ASP A 97 3.28 0.14 5.84
C ASP A 97 2.51 -0.68 6.89
N TYR A 98 1.21 -0.39 6.99
CA TYR A 98 0.29 -1.07 7.90
C TYR A 98 0.15 -2.57 7.58
N GLU A 99 0.27 -2.94 6.30
CA GLU A 99 0.15 -4.33 5.86
C GLU A 99 1.31 -5.18 6.39
N SER A 100 2.56 -4.75 6.18
CA SER A 100 3.74 -5.46 6.67
C SER A 100 3.78 -5.51 8.21
N ALA A 101 3.40 -4.41 8.88
CA ALA A 101 3.27 -4.38 10.34
C ALA A 101 2.22 -5.38 10.85
N TYR A 102 1.06 -5.45 10.20
CA TYR A 102 0.01 -6.42 10.53
C TYR A 102 0.50 -7.86 10.36
N GLN A 103 1.15 -8.17 9.24
CA GLN A 103 1.67 -9.51 8.96
C GLN A 103 2.69 -9.94 10.02
N ARG A 104 3.65 -9.07 10.37
CA ARG A 104 4.64 -9.39 11.41
C ARG A 104 4.03 -9.64 12.78
N LEU A 105 3.00 -8.87 13.16
CA LEU A 105 2.26 -9.09 14.41
C LEU A 105 1.46 -10.40 14.41
N VAL A 106 0.96 -10.85 13.26
CA VAL A 106 0.34 -12.18 13.13
C VAL A 106 1.39 -13.26 13.35
N ASP A 107 2.58 -13.14 12.74
CA ASP A 107 3.66 -14.13 12.89
C ASP A 107 4.11 -14.25 14.35
N ILE A 108 4.32 -13.12 15.02
CA ILE A 108 4.64 -13.05 16.45
C ILE A 108 3.60 -13.78 17.29
N ARG A 109 2.31 -13.55 17.01
CA ARG A 109 1.21 -14.17 17.77
C ARG A 109 1.18 -15.69 17.58
N GLN A 110 1.54 -16.18 16.40
CA GLN A 110 1.54 -17.61 16.10
C GLN A 110 2.75 -18.33 16.69
N HIS A 111 3.90 -17.67 16.75
CA HIS A 111 5.15 -18.27 17.25
C HIS A 111 5.43 -17.93 18.73
N GLU A 112 4.56 -17.12 19.36
CA GLU A 112 4.61 -16.68 20.76
C GLU A 112 5.96 -16.12 21.23
N SER A 113 6.79 -15.66 20.30
CA SER A 113 8.10 -15.07 20.59
C SER A 113 8.22 -13.73 19.88
N ILE A 114 8.68 -12.73 20.62
CA ILE A 114 9.17 -11.47 20.05
C ILE A 114 10.66 -11.46 20.20
N MET A 115 11.32 -11.29 19.07
CA MET A 115 12.73 -10.96 18.99
C MET A 115 12.89 -9.43 18.91
N ASP A 116 14.04 -8.91 19.34
CA ASP A 116 14.34 -7.48 19.21
C ASP A 116 14.24 -7.01 17.74
N THR A 117 14.59 -7.89 16.81
CA THR A 117 14.47 -7.69 15.36
C THR A 117 13.02 -7.55 14.89
N ASP A 118 12.06 -8.17 15.58
CA ASP A 118 10.63 -8.02 15.29
C ASP A 118 10.15 -6.63 15.65
N THR A 119 10.62 -6.14 16.80
CA THR A 119 10.26 -4.82 17.32
C THR A 119 10.78 -3.74 16.39
N GLU A 120 12.06 -3.80 16.03
CA GLU A 120 12.69 -2.87 15.10
C GLU A 120 11.99 -2.87 13.73
N ALA A 121 11.66 -4.05 13.19
CA ALA A 121 10.97 -4.14 11.90
C ALA A 121 9.58 -3.48 11.94
N ILE A 122 8.79 -3.72 12.98
CA ILE A 122 7.45 -3.12 13.11
C ILE A 122 7.56 -1.59 13.31
N GLU A 123 8.52 -1.11 14.08
CA GLU A 123 8.76 0.32 14.24
C GLU A 123 9.12 0.99 12.90
N ILE A 124 9.93 0.33 12.06
CA ILE A 124 10.26 0.81 10.71
C ILE A 124 9.00 0.88 9.84
N TYR A 125 8.21 -0.20 9.79
CA TYR A 125 6.98 -0.25 8.99
C TYR A 125 5.98 0.84 9.37
N LEU A 126 5.84 1.13 10.66
CA LEU A 126 4.87 2.11 11.14
C LEU A 126 5.42 3.53 11.20
N SER A 127 6.68 3.75 10.84
CA SER A 127 7.24 5.09 10.75
C SER A 127 6.78 5.79 9.47
N ASP A 128 6.68 7.13 9.53
CA ASP A 128 6.46 7.96 8.33
C ASP A 128 7.68 7.98 7.39
N GLN A 129 8.81 7.43 7.83
CA GLN A 129 10.00 7.27 7.01
C GLN A 129 10.00 5.88 6.40
N CYS A 130 9.32 5.68 5.26
CA CYS A 130 9.74 4.54 4.44
C CYS A 130 11.18 4.80 4.04
N LEU A 131 12.05 3.87 4.41
CA LEU A 131 13.22 3.60 3.60
C LEU A 131 12.68 3.34 2.20
N SER A 132 12.89 4.29 1.29
CA SER A 132 12.63 4.11 -0.13
C SER A 132 13.43 2.88 -0.56
N ALA A 133 12.77 1.72 -0.56
CA ALA A 133 13.31 0.49 -1.09
C ALA A 133 13.44 0.72 -2.60
N GLY A 134 14.66 1.06 -3.00
CA GLY A 134 15.06 1.18 -4.40
C GLY A 134 15.07 -0.16 -5.11
#